data_AF-A0A6N7VNV2-F1
#
_entry.id   AF-A0A6N7VNV2-F1
#
_cell.length_a   1.000
_cell.length_b   1.000
_cell.length_c   1.000
_cell.angle_alpha   90.00
_cell.angle_beta   90.00
_cell.angle_gamma   90.00
#
_symmetry.space_group_name_H-M   'P 1'
#
loop_
_entity.id
_entity.type
_entity.pdbx_description
1 polymer ?
#
loop_
_entity_poly.entity_id
_entity_poly.type
_entity_poly.pdbx_seq_one_letter_code
_entity_poly.pdbx_strand_id
1 'polypeptide(L)'
;MNSEAFQHSRASLIFGIVTAAIALGAVAACLILTVLGRGYAGCLTVGISACALGVMRGMWPGRPWFASRSRVTDVIAYVLIGGALIFFAPWVNALPA
;
A
#
# COMPACT_ATOMS: atom_id res chain seq x y z
N MET A 1 -17.99 28.67 11.73
CA MET A 1 -17.05 27.61 11.28
C MET A 1 -17.69 26.90 10.11
N ASN A 2 -17.11 26.98 8.91
CA ASN A 2 -17.76 26.57 7.66
C ASN A 2 -17.88 25.04 7.58
N SER A 3 -19.09 24.53 7.33
CA SER A 3 -19.39 23.10 7.23
C SER A 3 -18.53 22.37 6.20
N GLU A 4 -18.13 23.02 5.11
CA GLU A 4 -17.32 22.43 4.04
C GLU A 4 -15.88 22.12 4.47
N ALA A 5 -15.26 22.99 5.27
CA ALA A 5 -13.92 22.76 5.80
C ALA A 5 -13.87 21.53 6.74
N PHE A 6 -14.96 21.30 7.48
CA PHE A 6 -15.11 20.14 8.35
C PHE A 6 -15.28 18.84 7.53
N GLN A 7 -16.03 18.87 6.44
CA GLN A 7 -16.21 17.72 5.54
C GLN A 7 -14.88 17.29 4.89
N HIS A 8 -14.08 18.24 4.41
CA HIS A 8 -12.75 17.94 3.84
C HIS A 8 -11.79 17.30 4.86
N SER A 9 -11.79 17.79 6.10
CA SER A 9 -10.96 17.24 7.17
C SER A 9 -11.31 15.78 7.49
N ARG A 10 -12.62 15.47 7.59
CA ARG A 10 -13.10 14.10 7.82
C ARG A 10 -12.77 13.17 6.66
N ALA A 11 -12.93 13.62 5.42
CA ALA A 11 -12.59 12.84 4.23
C ALA A 11 -11.10 12.48 4.20
N SER A 12 -10.21 13.41 4.56
CA SER A 12 -8.77 13.15 4.64
C SER A 12 -8.41 12.17 5.76
N LEU A 13 -9.07 12.26 6.91
CA LEU A 13 -8.83 11.37 8.05
C LEU A 13 -9.30 9.94 7.74
N ILE A 14 -10.51 9.78 7.18
CA ILE A 14 -11.04 8.47 6.77
C ILE A 14 -10.10 7.81 5.76
N PHE A 15 -9.62 8.57 4.77
CA PHE A 15 -8.67 8.06 3.79
C PHE A 15 -7.35 7.61 4.43
N GLY A 16 -6.82 8.39 5.36
CA GLY A 16 -5.64 8.01 6.14
C GLY A 16 -5.84 6.70 6.91
N ILE A 17 -7.00 6.52 7.54
CA ILE A 17 -7.34 5.28 8.25
C ILE A 17 -7.47 4.11 7.28
N VAL A 18 -8.17 4.28 6.16
CA VAL A 18 -8.38 3.21 5.16
C VAL A 18 -7.04 2.74 4.58
N THR A 19 -6.18 3.67 4.18
CA THR A 19 -4.86 3.33 3.62
C THR A 19 -3.95 2.66 4.66
N ALA A 20 -3.97 3.13 5.91
CA ALA A 20 -3.24 2.48 7.00
C ALA A 20 -3.77 1.07 7.31
N ALA A 21 -5.09 0.89 7.32
CA ALA A 21 -5.72 -0.41 7.54
C ALA A 21 -5.39 -1.40 6.42
N ILE A 22 -5.40 -0.96 5.15
CA ILE A 22 -4.99 -1.77 4.00
C ILE A 22 -3.52 -2.17 4.13
N ALA A 23 -2.63 -1.23 4.46
CA ALA A 23 -1.21 -1.51 4.61
C ALA A 23 -0.94 -2.53 5.73
N LEU A 24 -1.51 -2.31 6.92
CA LEU A 24 -1.38 -3.23 8.05
C LEU A 24 -1.98 -4.60 7.75
N GLY A 25 -3.16 -4.64 7.12
CA GLY A 25 -3.81 -5.88 6.69
C GLY A 25 -2.98 -6.67 5.68
N ALA A 26 -2.37 -5.99 4.70
CA ALA A 26 -1.52 -6.62 3.70
C ALA A 26 -0.25 -7.22 4.33
N VAL A 27 0.38 -6.51 5.26
CA VAL A 27 1.55 -7.02 6.00
C VAL A 27 1.16 -8.23 6.87
N ALA A 28 0.06 -8.13 7.62
CA ALA A 28 -0.43 -9.25 8.43
C ALA A 28 -0.74 -10.50 7.58
N ALA A 29 -1.44 -10.32 6.45
CA ALA A 29 -1.74 -11.40 5.52
C ALA A 29 -0.47 -12.02 4.93
N CYS A 30 0.52 -11.19 4.58
CA CYS A 30 1.83 -11.65 4.10
C CYS A 30 2.56 -12.52 5.13
N LEU A 31 2.61 -12.08 6.39
CA LEU A 31 3.23 -12.83 7.47
C LEU A 31 2.53 -14.17 7.68
N ILE A 32 1.20 -14.19 7.73
CA ILE A 32 0.41 -15.41 7.86
C ILE A 32 0.71 -16.37 6.69
N LEU A 33 0.68 -15.88 5.45
CA LEU A 33 0.96 -16.70 4.26
C LEU A 33 2.39 -17.23 4.24
N THR A 34 3.35 -16.44 4.71
CA THR A 34 4.75 -16.84 4.78
C THR A 34 4.96 -17.94 5.82
N VAL A 35 4.36 -17.81 7.01
CA VAL A 35 4.39 -18.84 8.06
C VAL A 35 3.74 -20.14 7.60
N LEU A 36 2.73 -20.07 6.72
CA LEU A 36 2.09 -21.23 6.10
C LEU A 36 2.88 -21.84 4.92
N GLY A 37 4.12 -21.40 4.67
CA GLY A 37 4.95 -21.89 3.56
C GLY A 37 4.50 -21.38 2.17
N ARG A 38 3.62 -20.38 2.11
CA ARG A 38 3.09 -19.79 0.88
C ARG A 38 3.74 -18.43 0.61
N GLY A 39 5.08 -18.38 0.66
CA GLY A 39 5.88 -17.16 0.50
C GLY A 39 5.56 -16.38 -0.79
N TYR A 40 5.44 -17.10 -1.92
CA TYR A 40 4.97 -16.51 -3.19
C TYR A 40 3.65 -15.73 -3.05
N ALA A 41 2.64 -16.33 -2.40
CA ALA A 41 1.35 -15.69 -2.21
C ALA A 41 1.45 -14.50 -1.24
N GLY A 42 2.30 -14.58 -0.22
CA GLY A 42 2.59 -13.47 0.68
C GLY A 42 3.18 -12.27 -0.05
N CYS A 43 4.21 -12.49 -0.86
CA CYS A 43 4.86 -11.43 -1.65
C CYS A 43 3.92 -10.79 -2.68
N LEU A 44 3.10 -11.59 -3.37
CA LEU A 44 2.06 -11.06 -4.26
C LEU A 44 1.06 -10.19 -3.53
N THR A 45 0.63 -10.60 -2.32
CA THR A 45 -0.33 -9.84 -1.52
C THR A 45 0.20 -8.44 -1.23
N VAL A 46 1.44 -8.32 -0.75
CA VAL A 46 2.08 -7.02 -0.48
C VAL A 46 2.28 -6.22 -1.78
N GLY A 47 2.74 -6.87 -2.86
CA GLY A 47 2.98 -6.21 -4.13
C GLY A 47 1.71 -5.60 -4.73
N ILE A 48 0.61 -6.36 -4.74
CA ILE A 48 -0.69 -5.89 -5.23
C ILE A 48 -1.23 -4.76 -4.33
N SER A 49 -1.13 -4.91 -3.01
CA SER A 49 -1.56 -3.87 -2.07
C SER A 49 -0.75 -2.58 -2.24
N ALA A 50 0.56 -2.65 -2.46
CA ALA A 50 1.40 -1.49 -2.74
C ALA A 50 0.96 -0.77 -4.02
N CYS A 51 0.72 -1.50 -5.11
CA CYS A 51 0.18 -0.93 -6.35
C CYS A 51 -1.19 -0.26 -6.13
N ALA A 52 -2.10 -0.92 -5.39
CA ALA A 52 -3.41 -0.37 -5.07
C ALA A 52 -3.29 0.93 -4.26
N LEU A 53 -2.40 0.98 -3.26
CA LEU A 53 -2.11 2.20 -2.49
C LEU A 53 -1.55 3.31 -3.38
N GLY A 54 -0.68 2.98 -4.35
CA GLY A 54 -0.20 3.92 -5.36
C GLY A 54 -1.33 4.52 -6.19
N VAL A 55 -2.27 3.70 -6.69
CA VAL A 55 -3.43 4.18 -7.45
C VAL A 55 -4.33 5.07 -6.58
N MET A 56 -4.66 4.62 -5.36
CA MET A 56 -5.47 5.39 -4.41
C MET A 56 -4.83 6.76 -4.09
N ARG A 57 -3.49 6.80 -4.01
CA ARG A 57 -2.72 8.04 -3.80
C ARG A 57 -2.84 9.02 -4.97
N GLY A 58 -2.89 8.51 -6.20
CA GLY A 58 -3.06 9.33 -7.41
C GLY A 58 -4.46 9.95 -7.50
N MET A 59 -5.50 9.23 -7.07
CA MET A 59 -6.90 9.65 -7.23
C MET A 59 -7.36 10.69 -6.21
N TRP A 60 -6.80 10.72 -4.99
CA TRP A 60 -7.32 11.58 -3.92
C TRP A 60 -6.43 12.79 -3.56
N PRO A 61 -6.95 14.03 -3.65
CA PRO A 61 -6.27 15.21 -3.13
C PRO A 61 -6.42 15.30 -1.61
N GLY A 62 -5.44 14.78 -0.88
CA GLY A 62 -5.32 14.92 0.57
C GLY A 62 -3.87 14.73 1.02
N ARG A 63 -3.51 15.23 2.20
CA ARG A 63 -2.19 14.96 2.80
C ARG A 63 -2.30 13.79 3.79
N PRO A 64 -1.95 12.55 3.40
CA PRO A 64 -1.55 11.58 4.41
C PRO A 64 -0.22 10.85 4.14
N TRP A 65 0.37 10.42 5.26
CA TRP A 65 1.44 9.45 5.55
C TRP A 65 2.85 9.66 4.98
N PHE A 66 3.01 10.11 3.74
CA PHE A 66 4.31 10.49 3.21
C PHE A 66 4.19 11.86 2.56
N ALA A 67 4.58 12.90 3.31
CA ALA A 67 4.66 14.25 2.79
C ALA A 67 5.92 14.41 1.93
N SER A 68 6.08 13.61 0.88
CA SER A 68 6.85 14.07 -0.28
C SER A 68 6.12 15.32 -0.81
N ARG A 69 6.87 16.36 -1.20
CA ARG A 69 6.29 17.54 -1.86
C ARG A 69 5.49 17.15 -3.12
N SER A 70 5.73 15.96 -3.68
CA SER A 70 5.10 15.46 -4.90
C SER A 70 4.35 14.15 -4.66
N ARG A 71 3.02 14.20 -4.84
CA ARG A 71 2.15 13.01 -4.90
C ARG A 71 2.58 12.03 -5.99
N VAL A 72 3.14 12.53 -7.09
CA VAL A 72 3.59 11.71 -8.22
C VAL A 72 4.75 10.83 -7.78
N THR A 73 5.67 11.35 -6.98
CA THR A 73 6.80 10.57 -6.45
C THR A 73 6.32 9.42 -5.57
N ASP A 74 5.30 9.65 -4.72
CA ASP A 74 4.71 8.59 -3.91
C ASP A 74 4.11 7.49 -4.81
N VAL A 75 3.30 7.88 -5.81
CA VAL A 75 2.68 6.93 -6.74
C VAL A 75 3.75 6.08 -7.45
N ILE A 76 4.80 6.74 -7.96
CA ILE A 76 5.92 6.05 -8.62
C ILE A 76 6.59 5.07 -7.65
N ALA A 77 6.88 5.50 -6.42
CA ALA A 77 7.51 4.64 -5.42
C ALA A 77 6.65 3.40 -5.12
N TYR A 78 5.35 3.59 -4.90
CA TYR A 78 4.42 2.48 -4.63
C TYR A 78 4.33 1.50 -5.81
N VAL A 79 4.29 2.01 -7.04
CA VAL A 79 4.24 1.17 -8.25
C VAL A 79 5.56 0.43 -8.47
N LEU A 80 6.71 1.08 -8.28
CA LEU A 80 8.02 0.45 -8.42
C LEU A 80 8.24 -0.64 -7.37
N ILE A 81 7.91 -0.36 -6.11
CA ILE A 81 8.02 -1.33 -5.01
C ILE A 81 7.05 -2.49 -5.25
N GLY A 82 5.78 -2.20 -5.57
CA GLY A 82 4.78 -3.23 -5.83
C GLY A 82 5.13 -4.10 -7.04
N GLY A 83 5.59 -3.48 -8.12
CA GLY A 83 6.06 -4.17 -9.32
C GLY A 83 7.29 -5.03 -9.06
N ALA A 84 8.26 -4.53 -8.28
CA ALA A 84 9.43 -5.32 -7.87
C ALA A 84 9.01 -6.54 -7.05
N LEU A 85 8.11 -6.38 -6.07
CA LEU A 85 7.62 -7.50 -5.27
C LEU A 85 6.91 -8.57 -6.12
N ILE A 86 6.09 -8.16 -7.08
CA ILE A 86 5.41 -9.08 -8.00
C ILE A 86 6.42 -9.79 -8.91
N PHE A 87 7.39 -9.05 -9.45
CA PHE A 87 8.43 -9.59 -10.32
C PHE A 87 9.33 -10.60 -9.59
N PHE A 88 9.71 -10.30 -8.34
CA PHE A 88 10.57 -11.16 -7.54
C PHE A 88 9.83 -12.27 -6.80
N ALA A 89 8.49 -12.21 -6.67
CA ALA A 89 7.70 -13.21 -5.95
C ALA A 89 7.99 -14.68 -6.37
N PRO A 90 8.13 -15.03 -7.68
CA PRO A 90 8.43 -16.41 -8.09
C PRO A 90 9.75 -16.94 -7.51
N TRP A 91 10.72 -16.07 -7.25
CA TRP A 91 12.04 -16.45 -6.73
C TRP A 91 12.01 -16.80 -5.25
N VAL A 92 10.99 -16.37 -4.51
CA VAL A 92 10.85 -16.60 -3.06
C VAL A 92 10.84 -18.09 -2.71
N ASN A 93 10.26 -18.92 -3.58
CA ASN A 93 10.23 -20.37 -3.39
C ASN A 93 11.43 -21.09 -4.04
N ALA A 94 12.28 -20.35 -4.77
CA ALA A 94 13.45 -20.89 -5.47
C ALA A 94 14.74 -20.79 -4.64
N LEU A 95 14.76 -19.99 -3.56
CA LEU A 95 15.89 -19.96 -2.63
C LEU A 95 15.80 -21.16 -1.68
N PRO A 96 16.85 -22.00 -1.58
CA PRO A 96 16.94 -22.96 -0.50
C PRO A 96 16.97 -22.21 0.84
N ALA A 97 16.20 -22.70 1.82
CA ALA A 97 16.14 -22.17 3.18
C ALA A 97 17.47 -22.35 3.92
#